data_AF-A0A3S2B8Z3-F1
#
_entry.id   AF-A0A3S2B8Z3-F1
#
_cell.length_a   1.000
_cell.length_b   1.000
_cell.length_c   1.000
_cell.angle_alpha   90.00
_cell.angle_beta   90.00
_cell.angle_gamma   90.00
#
_symmetry.space_group_name_H-M   'P 1'
#
loop_
_entity.id
_entity.type
_entity.pdbx_description
1 polymer ?
#
loop_
_entity_poly.entity_id
_entity_poly.type
_entity_poly.pdbx_seq_one_letter_code
_entity_poly.pdbx_strand_id
1 'polypeptide(L)'
;IVGIVVVGMTFVLVVGGLADLSVPATIACGAILSLGLQPMIGPLPAFLLAVGLAGLIGLLNGGLVGYVGINPIIATLGVGTIGLGIVQAAVGGVIVYGSNPASAEFAKGRLFGIPVVVLIFLVIALVGHFVLSRSFWGRWTLATGGNYSAAEASAVPVRAVKAGAFVITALASGISGGLLGLTLQSARPLIGGGYEFSAITAVVGGG
;
A
#
# COMPACT_ATOMS: atom_id res chain seq x y z
N ILE A 1 6.88 -6.12 -7.62
CA ILE A 1 6.80 -5.05 -6.60
C ILE A 1 5.70 -4.07 -6.95
N VAL A 2 5.84 -3.26 -8.02
CA VAL A 2 4.77 -2.34 -8.49
C VAL A 2 3.41 -3.03 -8.66
N GLY A 3 3.37 -4.26 -9.19
CA GLY A 3 2.11 -5.02 -9.32
C GLY A 3 1.34 -5.20 -8.01
N ILE A 4 2.00 -5.27 -6.85
CA ILE A 4 1.31 -5.35 -5.55
C ILE A 4 0.57 -4.05 -5.26
N VAL A 5 1.24 -2.92 -5.51
CA VAL A 5 0.66 -1.58 -5.38
C VAL A 5 -0.53 -1.40 -6.33
N VAL A 6 -0.41 -1.88 -7.57
CA VAL A 6 -1.47 -1.85 -8.58
C VAL A 6 -2.77 -2.47 -8.04
N VAL A 7 -2.69 -3.67 -7.43
CA VAL A 7 -3.86 -4.35 -6.87
C VAL A 7 -4.56 -3.48 -5.81
N GLY A 8 -3.80 -2.84 -4.93
CA GLY A 8 -4.36 -1.92 -3.94
C GLY A 8 -5.00 -0.70 -4.61
N MET A 9 -4.25 -0.06 -5.50
CA MET A 9 -4.66 1.16 -6.20
C MET A 9 -5.94 0.96 -7.03
N THR A 10 -6.19 -0.25 -7.55
CA THR A 10 -7.46 -0.60 -8.21
C THR A 10 -8.66 -0.28 -7.33
N PHE A 11 -8.62 -0.54 -6.02
CA PHE A 11 -9.76 -0.28 -5.14
C PHE A 11 -10.05 1.21 -4.96
N VAL A 12 -9.00 2.02 -4.84
CA VAL A 12 -9.14 3.49 -4.69
C VAL A 12 -9.69 4.11 -5.98
N LEU A 13 -9.19 3.67 -7.14
CA LEU A 13 -9.67 4.16 -8.43
C LEU A 13 -11.11 3.74 -8.70
N VAL A 14 -11.45 2.47 -8.41
CA VAL A 14 -12.80 1.94 -8.62
C VAL A 14 -13.83 2.66 -7.74
N VAL A 15 -13.51 2.98 -6.47
CA VAL A 15 -14.48 3.64 -5.57
C VAL A 15 -14.71 5.14 -5.88
N GLY A 16 -14.10 5.66 -6.95
CA GLY A 16 -14.15 7.08 -7.32
C GLY A 16 -13.21 7.96 -6.49
N GLY A 17 -12.19 7.36 -5.85
CA GLY A 17 -11.06 8.10 -5.31
C GLY A 17 -10.07 8.43 -6.44
N LEU A 18 -9.73 9.70 -6.63
CA LEU A 18 -8.88 10.16 -7.73
C LEU A 18 -7.56 9.38 -7.84
N ALA A 19 -6.83 9.27 -6.73
CA ALA A 19 -5.60 8.50 -6.57
C ALA A 19 -5.14 8.58 -5.10
N ASP A 20 -4.38 7.58 -4.63
CA ASP A 20 -3.56 7.68 -3.43
C ASP A 20 -2.13 8.10 -3.78
N LEU A 21 -1.79 9.37 -3.52
CA LEU A 21 -0.44 9.89 -3.74
C LEU A 21 0.49 9.71 -2.52
N SER A 22 0.00 9.10 -1.44
CA SER A 22 0.83 8.73 -0.29
C SER A 22 1.58 7.41 -0.51
N VAL A 23 1.33 6.73 -1.62
CA VAL A 23 1.96 5.45 -1.99
C VAL A 23 3.49 5.47 -1.88
N PRO A 24 4.23 6.48 -2.39
CA PRO A 24 5.69 6.50 -2.28
C PRO A 24 6.17 6.58 -0.84
N ALA A 25 5.54 7.46 -0.05
CA ALA A 25 5.81 7.59 1.37
C ALA A 25 5.54 6.26 2.09
N THR A 26 4.43 5.60 1.77
CA THR A 26 4.04 4.32 2.38
C THR A 26 5.00 3.18 2.02
N ILE A 27 5.49 3.15 0.78
CA ILE A 27 6.55 2.21 0.35
C ILE A 27 7.84 2.49 1.11
N ALA A 28 8.24 3.76 1.24
CA ALA A 28 9.41 4.15 2.00
C ALA A 28 9.30 3.75 3.47
N CYS A 29 8.16 4.02 4.12
CA CYS A 29 7.86 3.56 5.47
C CYS A 29 7.99 2.04 5.58
N GLY A 30 7.36 1.29 4.66
CA GLY A 30 7.41 -0.17 4.62
C GLY A 30 8.85 -0.69 4.53
N ALA A 31 9.65 -0.13 3.62
CA ALA A 31 11.04 -0.55 3.41
C ALA A 31 11.93 -0.20 4.61
N ILE A 32 11.86 1.04 5.08
CA ILE A 32 12.72 1.57 6.15
C ILE A 32 12.43 0.85 7.46
N LEU A 33 11.16 0.72 7.85
CA LEU A 33 10.79 0.09 9.11
C LEU A 33 11.06 -1.43 9.07
N SER A 34 10.82 -2.09 7.92
CA SER A 34 11.10 -3.52 7.77
C SER A 34 12.59 -3.86 7.89
N LEU A 35 13.50 -2.94 7.56
CA LEU A 35 14.95 -3.13 7.71
C LEU A 35 15.48 -2.61 9.05
N GLY A 36 15.06 -1.41 9.44
CA GLY A 36 15.58 -0.71 10.61
C GLY A 36 15.20 -1.36 11.93
N LEU A 37 14.06 -2.07 11.98
CA LEU A 37 13.61 -2.77 13.19
C LEU A 37 14.12 -4.21 13.29
N GLN A 38 14.73 -4.77 12.23
CA GLN A 38 15.24 -6.14 12.25
C GLN A 38 16.22 -6.42 13.40
N PRO A 39 17.16 -5.53 13.74
CA PRO A 39 18.12 -5.79 14.82
C PRO A 39 17.45 -5.90 16.19
N MET A 40 16.28 -5.28 16.38
CA MET A 40 15.61 -5.19 17.68
C MET A 40 14.59 -6.31 17.89
N ILE A 41 13.79 -6.61 16.87
CA ILE A 41 12.63 -7.51 16.99
C ILE A 41 12.64 -8.67 15.97
N GLY A 42 13.69 -8.78 15.16
CA GLY A 42 13.81 -9.79 14.11
C GLY A 42 13.07 -9.43 12.80
N PRO A 43 13.31 -10.20 11.73
CA PRO A 43 12.86 -9.83 10.38
C PRO A 43 11.34 -9.92 10.17
N LEU A 44 10.71 -11.00 10.65
CA LEU A 44 9.27 -11.20 10.46
C LEU A 44 8.42 -10.21 11.28
N PRO A 45 8.69 -9.98 12.60
CA PRO A 45 7.96 -8.98 13.37
C PRO A 45 8.18 -7.55 12.85
N ALA A 46 9.41 -7.21 12.42
CA ALA A 46 9.70 -5.92 11.80
C ALA A 46 8.87 -5.69 10.53
N PHE A 47 8.79 -6.69 9.66
CA PHE A 47 7.98 -6.61 8.45
C PHE A 47 6.49 -6.44 8.75
N LEU A 48 5.93 -7.24 9.67
CA LEU A 48 4.51 -7.15 10.02
C LEU A 48 4.17 -5.80 10.68
N LEU A 49 5.06 -5.29 11.55
CA LEU A 49 4.88 -3.96 12.15
C LEU A 49 4.94 -2.86 11.09
N ALA A 50 5.87 -2.94 10.15
CA ALA A 50 5.98 -1.98 9.05
C ALA A 50 4.71 -1.95 8.18
N VAL A 51 4.15 -3.13 7.85
CA VAL A 51 2.87 -3.24 7.12
C VAL A 51 1.71 -2.71 7.96
N GLY A 52 1.68 -2.98 9.27
CA GLY A 52 0.66 -2.44 10.17
C GLY A 52 0.69 -0.92 10.25
N LEU A 53 1.88 -0.33 10.34
CA LEU A 53 2.08 1.13 10.35
C LEU A 53 1.73 1.76 8.98
N ALA A 54 2.01 1.07 7.88
CA ALA A 54 1.49 1.47 6.57
C ALA A 54 -0.06 1.48 6.55
N GLY A 55 -0.70 0.50 7.19
CA GLY A 55 -2.15 0.48 7.39
C GLY A 55 -2.68 1.72 8.12
N LEU A 56 -1.94 2.28 9.09
CA LEU A 56 -2.30 3.53 9.77
C LEU A 56 -2.32 4.72 8.80
N ILE A 57 -1.38 4.78 7.85
CA ILE A 57 -1.38 5.81 6.79
C ILE A 57 -2.67 5.72 5.96
N GLY A 58 -3.06 4.49 5.61
CA GLY A 58 -4.31 4.22 4.90
C GLY A 58 -5.56 4.56 5.72
N LEU A 59 -5.55 4.34 7.03
CA LEU A 59 -6.64 4.73 7.92
C LEU A 59 -6.78 6.24 8.04
N LEU A 60 -5.67 6.98 8.12
CA LEU A 60 -5.67 8.44 8.13
C LEU A 60 -6.22 8.98 6.81
N ASN A 61 -5.69 8.52 5.67
CA ASN A 61 -6.19 8.90 4.35
C ASN A 61 -7.67 8.56 4.18
N GLY A 62 -8.05 7.33 4.54
CA GLY A 62 -9.42 6.85 4.46
C GLY A 62 -10.39 7.62 5.35
N GLY A 63 -9.95 8.01 6.55
CA GLY A 63 -10.72 8.87 7.45
C GLY A 63 -10.94 10.27 6.88
N LEU A 64 -9.86 10.91 6.42
CA LEU A 64 -9.91 12.26 5.85
C LEU A 64 -10.75 12.32 4.57
N VAL A 65 -10.61 11.33 3.69
CA VAL A 65 -11.33 11.30 2.42
C VAL A 65 -12.75 10.78 2.58
N GLY A 66 -12.94 9.67 3.32
CA GLY A 66 -14.22 9.00 3.46
C GLY A 66 -15.20 9.68 4.41
N TYR A 67 -14.71 10.23 5.53
CA TYR A 67 -15.56 10.78 6.59
C TYR A 67 -15.53 12.30 6.67
N VAL A 68 -14.34 12.91 6.54
CA VAL A 68 -14.19 14.38 6.60
C VAL A 68 -14.54 15.04 5.27
N GLY A 69 -14.38 14.32 4.15
CA GLY A 69 -14.69 14.83 2.81
C GLY A 69 -13.59 15.72 2.23
N ILE A 70 -12.35 15.56 2.68
CA ILE A 70 -11.19 16.24 2.10
C ILE A 70 -10.92 15.67 0.70
N ASN A 71 -10.48 16.53 -0.23
CA ASN A 71 -10.06 16.09 -1.55
C ASN A 71 -8.94 15.02 -1.44
N PRO A 72 -9.06 13.86 -2.12
CA PRO A 72 -8.08 12.76 -2.06
C PRO A 72 -6.63 13.19 -2.34
N ILE A 73 -6.42 14.10 -3.30
CA ILE A 73 -5.08 14.56 -3.70
C ILE A 73 -4.45 15.31 -2.53
N ILE A 74 -5.18 16.25 -1.93
CA ILE A 74 -4.69 17.07 -0.82
C ILE A 74 -4.43 16.20 0.42
N ALA A 75 -5.38 15.33 0.76
CA ALA A 75 -5.26 14.45 1.92
C ALA A 75 -4.05 13.52 1.81
N THR A 76 -3.91 12.83 0.67
CA THR A 76 -2.87 11.80 0.48
C THR A 76 -1.48 12.41 0.32
N LEU A 77 -1.33 13.55 -0.36
CA LEU A 77 -0.06 14.29 -0.40
C LEU A 77 0.32 14.80 0.99
N GLY A 78 -0.62 15.38 1.73
CA GLY A 78 -0.37 15.89 3.09
C GLY A 78 0.06 14.78 4.05
N VAL A 79 -0.74 13.72 4.16
CA VAL A 79 -0.44 12.56 5.01
C VAL A 79 0.85 11.86 4.57
N GLY A 80 1.05 11.69 3.26
CA GLY A 80 2.28 11.13 2.71
C GLY A 80 3.52 11.95 3.08
N THR A 81 3.43 13.28 3.00
CA THR A 81 4.54 14.19 3.36
C THR A 81 4.85 14.12 4.86
N ILE A 82 3.82 14.11 5.71
CA ILE A 82 3.97 13.96 7.16
C ILE A 82 4.59 12.59 7.50
N GLY A 83 4.06 11.51 6.94
CA GLY A 83 4.55 10.14 7.17
C GLY A 83 6.00 9.98 6.73
N LEU A 84 6.34 10.51 5.55
CA LEU A 84 7.71 10.50 5.04
C LEU A 84 8.64 11.35 5.92
N GLY A 85 8.19 12.50 6.41
CA GLY A 85 8.94 13.34 7.34
C GLY A 85 9.25 12.63 8.66
N ILE A 86 8.26 11.95 9.24
CA ILE A 86 8.42 11.16 10.47
C ILE A 86 9.46 10.06 10.28
N VAL A 87 9.36 9.29 9.19
CA VAL A 87 10.30 8.19 8.92
C VAL A 87 11.69 8.72 8.61
N GLN A 88 11.82 9.83 7.90
CA GLN A 88 13.11 10.48 7.67
C GLN A 88 13.76 10.95 8.97
N ALA A 89 12.99 11.57 9.86
CA ALA A 89 13.47 12.00 11.17
C ALA A 89 13.94 10.81 12.01
N ALA A 90 13.22 9.69 11.97
CA ALA A 90 13.57 8.48 12.73
C ALA A 90 14.92 7.87 12.33
N VAL A 91 15.31 7.99 11.06
CA VAL A 91 16.60 7.47 10.55
C VAL A 91 17.62 8.58 10.27
N GLY A 92 17.35 9.84 10.63
CA GLY A 92 18.26 10.96 10.35
C GLY A 92 18.57 11.16 8.85
N GLY A 93 17.67 10.73 7.95
CA GLY A 93 17.84 10.87 6.50
C GLY A 93 18.90 9.96 5.85
N VAL A 94 19.51 9.03 6.59
CA VAL A 94 20.51 8.11 6.04
C VAL A 94 19.88 6.85 5.42
N ILE A 95 20.71 6.10 4.70
CA ILE A 95 20.32 4.80 4.14
C ILE A 95 20.25 3.77 5.28
N VAL A 96 19.14 3.05 5.38
CA VAL A 96 19.00 1.89 6.26
C VAL A 96 19.47 0.65 5.54
N TYR A 97 20.40 -0.10 6.13
CA TYR A 97 20.85 -1.38 5.60
C TYR A 97 20.18 -2.54 6.31
N GLY A 98 19.92 -3.62 5.57
CA GLY A 98 19.47 -4.87 6.14
C GLY A 98 20.56 -5.51 6.98
N SER A 99 20.18 -6.05 8.14
CA SER A 99 21.11 -6.70 9.08
C SER A 99 21.04 -8.22 9.02
N ASN A 100 20.04 -8.78 8.35
CA ASN A 100 19.77 -10.21 8.33
C ASN A 100 19.84 -10.79 6.90
N PRO A 101 20.90 -11.53 6.55
CA PRO A 101 21.06 -12.16 5.23
C PRO A 101 19.92 -13.11 4.86
N ALA A 102 19.34 -13.85 5.81
CA ALA A 102 18.26 -14.79 5.55
C ALA A 102 16.98 -14.09 5.05
N SER A 103 16.76 -12.84 5.49
CA SER A 103 15.65 -12.01 4.99
C SER A 103 15.83 -11.62 3.52
N ALA A 104 17.08 -11.42 3.10
CA ALA A 104 17.46 -11.17 1.72
C ALA A 104 17.29 -12.42 0.86
N GLU A 105 17.75 -13.56 1.38
CA GLU A 105 17.65 -14.86 0.71
C GLU A 105 16.20 -15.27 0.50
N PHE A 106 15.33 -15.01 1.47
CA PHE A 106 13.88 -15.22 1.31
C PHE A 106 13.31 -14.36 0.18
N ALA A 107 13.59 -13.05 0.18
CA ALA A 107 13.04 -12.14 -0.82
C ALA A 107 13.58 -12.42 -2.23
N LYS A 108 14.85 -12.82 -2.35
CA LYS A 108 15.49 -13.21 -3.63
C LYS A 108 15.24 -14.66 -4.01
N GLY A 109 14.72 -15.45 -3.08
CA GLY A 109 14.54 -16.89 -3.21
C GLY A 109 13.58 -17.26 -4.33
N ARG A 110 13.70 -18.52 -4.77
CA ARG A 110 12.80 -19.11 -5.75
C ARG A 110 12.17 -20.37 -5.17
N LEU A 111 10.88 -20.53 -5.36
CA LEU A 111 10.13 -21.73 -5.02
C LEU A 111 9.56 -22.30 -6.33
N PHE A 112 9.82 -23.58 -6.61
CA PHE A 112 9.48 -24.22 -7.89
C PHE A 112 9.98 -23.45 -9.15
N GLY A 113 11.12 -22.76 -9.03
CA GLY A 113 11.69 -21.91 -10.10
C GLY A 113 11.09 -20.51 -10.20
N ILE A 114 10.04 -20.19 -9.44
CA ILE A 114 9.35 -18.91 -9.46
C ILE A 114 9.85 -18.03 -8.30
N PRO A 115 10.20 -16.74 -8.53
CA PRO A 115 10.61 -15.85 -7.45
C PRO A 115 9.53 -15.71 -6.37
N VAL A 116 9.92 -15.76 -5.09
CA VAL A 116 8.99 -15.66 -3.96
C VAL A 116 8.16 -14.37 -4.01
N VAL A 117 8.76 -13.24 -4.40
CA VAL A 117 8.05 -11.96 -4.57
C VAL A 117 6.94 -12.04 -5.64
N VAL A 118 7.12 -12.85 -6.68
CA VAL A 118 6.09 -13.08 -7.71
C VAL A 118 4.95 -13.92 -7.14
N LEU A 119 5.26 -14.94 -6.34
CA LEU A 119 4.23 -15.74 -5.66
C LEU A 119 3.41 -14.89 -4.68
N ILE A 120 4.06 -14.03 -3.89
CA ILE A 120 3.37 -13.10 -3.00
C ILE A 120 2.45 -12.16 -3.80
N PHE A 121 2.95 -11.63 -4.92
CA PHE A 121 2.12 -10.83 -5.83
C PHE A 121 0.89 -11.61 -6.34
N LEU A 122 1.07 -12.86 -6.79
CA LEU A 122 -0.03 -13.69 -7.27
C LEU A 122 -1.07 -13.94 -6.18
N VAL A 123 -0.64 -14.22 -4.95
CA VAL A 123 -1.55 -14.40 -3.81
C VAL A 123 -2.33 -13.11 -3.55
N ILE A 124 -1.67 -11.95 -3.52
CA ILE A 124 -2.34 -10.66 -3.30
C ILE A 124 -3.29 -10.33 -4.45
N ALA A 125 -2.91 -10.60 -5.70
CA ALA A 125 -3.76 -10.41 -6.86
C ALA A 125 -4.99 -11.30 -6.84
N LEU A 126 -4.86 -12.58 -6.46
CA LEU A 126 -5.98 -13.51 -6.31
C LEU A 126 -6.91 -13.09 -5.18
N VAL A 127 -6.36 -12.70 -4.03
CA VAL A 127 -7.15 -12.18 -2.90
C VAL A 127 -7.87 -10.89 -3.31
N GLY A 128 -7.18 -9.94 -3.94
CA GLY A 128 -7.76 -8.71 -4.44
C GLY A 128 -8.88 -8.96 -5.44
N HIS A 129 -8.66 -9.85 -6.41
CA HIS A 129 -9.67 -10.27 -7.38
C HIS A 129 -10.89 -10.90 -6.71
N PHE A 130 -10.68 -11.81 -5.76
CA PHE A 130 -11.77 -12.45 -5.02
C PHE A 130 -12.56 -11.43 -4.20
N VAL A 131 -11.88 -10.55 -3.49
CA VAL A 131 -12.52 -9.47 -2.71
C VAL A 131 -13.35 -8.58 -3.64
N LEU A 132 -12.81 -8.16 -4.78
CA LEU A 132 -13.52 -7.26 -5.69
C LEU A 132 -14.71 -7.94 -6.39
N SER A 133 -14.55 -9.20 -6.83
CA SER A 133 -15.55 -9.89 -7.67
C SER A 133 -16.59 -10.70 -6.88
N ARG A 134 -16.23 -11.25 -5.71
CA ARG A 134 -17.08 -12.19 -4.97
C ARG A 134 -17.55 -11.68 -3.61
N SER A 135 -16.90 -10.67 -3.02
CA SER A 135 -17.31 -10.18 -1.68
C SER A 135 -18.42 -9.13 -1.73
N PHE A 136 -19.18 -9.02 -0.63
CA PHE A 136 -20.16 -7.95 -0.43
C PHE A 136 -19.50 -6.57 -0.50
N TRP A 137 -18.33 -6.43 0.09
CA TRP A 137 -17.57 -5.18 0.08
C TRP A 137 -17.16 -4.79 -1.35
N GLY A 138 -16.73 -5.74 -2.18
CA GLY A 138 -16.40 -5.50 -3.59
C GLY A 138 -17.59 -5.02 -4.42
N ARG A 139 -18.79 -5.58 -4.19
CA ARG A 139 -20.02 -5.07 -4.81
C ARG A 139 -20.33 -3.64 -4.40
N TRP A 140 -20.12 -3.30 -3.13
CA TRP A 140 -20.26 -1.92 -2.65
C TRP A 140 -19.21 -0.99 -3.25
N THR A 141 -17.98 -1.44 -3.44
CA THR A 141 -16.92 -0.66 -4.11
C THR A 141 -17.32 -0.31 -5.53
N LEU A 142 -17.78 -1.30 -6.31
CA LEU A 142 -18.24 -1.09 -7.69
C LEU A 142 -19.48 -0.19 -7.76
N ALA A 143 -20.46 -0.38 -6.86
CA ALA A 143 -21.66 0.45 -6.80
C ALA A 143 -21.32 1.91 -6.47
N THR A 144 -20.44 2.13 -5.48
CA THR A 144 -19.98 3.47 -5.07
C THR A 144 -19.24 4.17 -6.21
N GLY A 145 -18.44 3.42 -6.97
CA GLY A 145 -17.72 3.90 -8.15
C GLY A 145 -18.62 4.30 -9.31
N GLY A 146 -19.63 3.48 -9.60
CA GLY A 146 -20.56 3.72 -10.70
C GLY A 146 -21.47 4.92 -10.46
N ASN A 147 -22.05 5.03 -9.27
CA ASN A 147 -22.84 6.20 -8.90
C ASN A 147 -22.91 6.35 -7.37
N TYR A 148 -22.17 7.34 -6.85
CA TYR A 148 -22.09 7.62 -5.42
C TYR A 148 -23.48 7.89 -4.79
N SER A 149 -24.29 8.77 -5.40
CA SER A 149 -25.59 9.16 -4.86
C SER A 149 -26.61 8.02 -4.86
N ALA A 150 -26.59 7.18 -5.91
CA ALA A 150 -27.47 6.01 -5.99
C ALA A 150 -27.05 4.92 -4.99
N ALA A 151 -25.74 4.72 -4.79
CA ALA A 151 -25.22 3.80 -3.79
C ALA A 151 -25.59 4.25 -2.37
N GLU A 152 -25.45 5.54 -2.07
CA GLU A 152 -25.84 6.12 -0.78
C GLU A 152 -27.35 5.99 -0.53
N ALA A 153 -28.19 6.27 -1.54
CA ALA A 153 -29.64 6.06 -1.48
C ALA A 153 -30.02 4.57 -1.28
N SER A 154 -29.17 3.64 -1.74
CA SER A 154 -29.33 2.20 -1.56
C SER A 154 -28.74 1.68 -0.23
N ALA A 155 -28.50 2.58 0.73
CA ALA A 155 -27.93 2.28 2.05
C ALA A 155 -26.54 1.61 2.03
N VAL A 156 -25.77 1.78 0.95
CA VAL A 156 -24.37 1.35 0.92
C VAL A 156 -23.56 2.28 1.84
N PRO A 157 -22.69 1.75 2.72
CA PRO A 157 -21.85 2.57 3.60
C PRO A 157 -20.68 3.20 2.81
N VAL A 158 -20.99 4.06 1.84
CA VAL A 158 -20.06 4.64 0.85
C VAL A 158 -18.80 5.26 1.48
N ARG A 159 -18.95 5.88 2.66
CA ARG A 159 -17.84 6.48 3.43
C ARG A 159 -16.84 5.43 3.92
N ALA A 160 -17.34 4.34 4.49
CA ALA A 160 -16.52 3.23 4.99
C ALA A 160 -15.88 2.45 3.84
N VAL A 161 -16.60 2.31 2.71
CA VAL A 161 -16.07 1.65 1.50
C VAL A 161 -14.91 2.47 0.92
N LYS A 162 -15.07 3.80 0.81
CA LYS A 162 -13.98 4.70 0.42
C LYS A 162 -12.79 4.60 1.37
N ALA A 163 -13.04 4.65 2.68
CA ALA A 163 -11.97 4.54 3.68
C ALA A 163 -11.21 3.20 3.58
N GLY A 164 -11.93 2.09 3.44
CA GLY A 164 -11.35 0.76 3.29
C GLY A 164 -10.46 0.63 2.05
N ALA A 165 -10.80 1.31 0.95
CA ALA A 165 -9.98 1.30 -0.25
C ALA A 165 -8.58 1.90 0.00
N PHE A 166 -8.48 3.03 0.72
CA PHE A 166 -7.20 3.62 1.10
C PHE A 166 -6.39 2.71 2.04
N VAL A 167 -7.05 2.01 2.96
CA VAL A 167 -6.38 1.04 3.85
C VAL A 167 -5.77 -0.11 3.05
N ILE A 168 -6.51 -0.67 2.09
CA ILE A 168 -6.01 -1.76 1.24
C ILE A 168 -4.81 -1.29 0.40
N THR A 169 -4.89 -0.09 -0.19
CA THR A 169 -3.78 0.50 -0.95
C THR A 169 -2.54 0.71 -0.09
N ALA A 170 -2.72 1.20 1.13
CA ALA A 170 -1.61 1.45 2.04
C ALA A 170 -0.97 0.14 2.53
N LEU A 171 -1.78 -0.88 2.85
CA LEU A 171 -1.28 -2.22 3.19
C LEU A 171 -0.49 -2.85 2.04
N ALA A 172 -1.03 -2.81 0.82
CA ALA A 172 -0.36 -3.31 -0.38
C ALA A 172 0.96 -2.55 -0.64
N SER A 173 0.96 -1.24 -0.44
CA SER A 173 2.15 -0.39 -0.56
C SER A 173 3.19 -0.68 0.50
N GLY A 174 2.78 -0.92 1.75
CA GLY A 174 3.65 -1.33 2.84
C GLY A 174 4.30 -2.69 2.60
N ILE A 175 3.53 -3.68 2.13
CA ILE A 175 4.04 -5.01 1.73
C ILE A 175 5.05 -4.86 0.58
N SER A 176 4.69 -4.09 -0.45
CA SER A 176 5.55 -3.79 -1.59
C SER A 176 6.87 -3.16 -1.15
N GLY A 177 6.83 -2.16 -0.26
CA GLY A 177 8.00 -1.50 0.30
C GLY A 177 8.86 -2.41 1.16
N GLY A 178 8.26 -3.17 2.06
CA GLY A 178 8.99 -4.15 2.88
C GLY A 178 9.74 -5.16 2.00
N LEU A 179 9.06 -5.75 1.02
CA LEU A 179 9.69 -6.69 0.07
C LEU A 179 10.78 -6.03 -0.77
N LEU A 180 10.59 -4.78 -1.18
CA LEU A 180 11.60 -4.02 -1.91
C LEU A 180 12.85 -3.79 -1.05
N GLY A 181 12.68 -3.35 0.19
CA GLY A 181 13.77 -3.18 1.16
C GLY A 181 14.52 -4.48 1.41
N LEU A 182 13.79 -5.58 1.64
CA LEU A 182 14.38 -6.92 1.81
C LEU A 182 15.16 -7.38 0.58
N THR A 183 14.65 -7.12 -0.62
CA THR A 183 15.31 -7.50 -1.88
C THR A 183 16.61 -6.71 -2.08
N LEU A 184 16.59 -5.41 -1.80
CA LEU A 184 17.74 -4.53 -2.00
C LEU A 184 18.73 -4.55 -0.83
N GLN A 185 18.33 -5.09 0.33
CA GLN A 185 19.04 -4.99 1.61
C GLN A 185 19.45 -3.55 1.96
N SER A 186 18.73 -2.58 1.41
CA SER A 186 18.93 -1.16 1.64
C SER A 186 17.63 -0.42 1.35
N ALA A 187 17.34 0.60 2.16
CA ALA A 187 16.20 1.48 1.98
C ALA A 187 16.65 2.93 2.15
N ARG A 188 16.24 3.78 1.19
CA ARG A 188 16.49 5.23 1.22
C ARG A 188 15.14 5.93 1.38
N PRO A 189 15.06 7.11 2.00
CA PRO A 189 13.81 7.85 2.17
C PRO A 189 12.97 8.05 0.90
N LEU A 190 13.59 8.18 -0.27
CA LEU A 190 12.89 8.41 -1.54
C LEU A 190 12.60 7.12 -2.32
N ILE A 191 12.71 5.95 -1.67
CA ILE A 191 12.42 4.67 -2.31
C ILE A 191 10.93 4.55 -2.66
N GLY A 192 10.63 4.14 -3.89
CA GLY A 192 9.26 4.02 -4.38
C GLY A 192 8.69 5.28 -5.04
N GLY A 193 9.48 6.35 -5.21
CA GLY A 193 9.08 7.50 -6.03
C GLY A 193 8.73 7.09 -7.47
N GLY A 194 7.62 7.60 -7.99
CA GLY A 194 7.11 7.28 -9.33
C GLY A 194 6.29 5.99 -9.43
N TYR A 195 6.22 5.18 -8.36
CA TYR A 195 5.43 3.94 -8.36
C TYR A 195 3.92 4.22 -8.31
N GLU A 196 3.52 5.35 -7.72
CA GLU A 196 2.17 5.89 -7.76
C GLU A 196 1.70 6.12 -9.20
N PHE A 197 2.49 6.82 -10.02
CA PHE A 197 2.14 7.10 -11.41
C PHE A 197 2.18 5.83 -12.28
N SER A 198 3.16 4.96 -12.03
CA SER A 198 3.24 3.65 -12.69
C SER A 198 2.02 2.79 -12.37
N ALA A 199 1.57 2.80 -11.11
CA ALA A 199 0.39 2.05 -10.68
C ALA A 199 -0.89 2.61 -11.29
N ILE A 200 -1.07 3.95 -11.29
CA ILE A 200 -2.22 4.60 -11.95
C ILE A 200 -2.25 4.22 -13.44
N THR A 201 -1.11 4.33 -14.12
CA THR A 201 -1.01 4.02 -15.55
C THR A 201 -1.34 2.56 -15.82
N ALA A 202 -0.89 1.63 -14.97
CA ALA A 202 -1.20 0.21 -15.11
C ALA A 202 -2.69 -0.10 -14.88
N VAL A 203 -3.34 0.55 -13.92
CA VAL A 203 -4.79 0.36 -13.69
C VAL A 203 -5.64 0.97 -14.80
N VAL A 204 -5.30 2.18 -15.26
CA VAL A 204 -6.07 2.91 -16.28
C VAL A 204 -5.81 2.36 -17.68
N GLY A 205 -4.55 2.05 -18.00
CA GLY A 205 -4.15 1.57 -19.33
C GLY A 205 -4.34 0.06 -19.52
N GLY A 206 -4.43 -0.72 -18.44
CA GLY A 206 -4.63 -2.17 -18.49
C GLY A 206 -6.08 -2.62 -18.58
N GLY A 207 -7.00 -1.72 -18.96
CA GLY A 207 -8.41 -2.03 -19.20
C GLY A 207 -8.64 -3.11 -20.25
#